data_AF-A0A833H6C9-F1
#
_entry.id   AF-A0A833H6C9-F1
#
_cell.length_a   1.000
_cell.length_b   1.000
_cell.length_c   1.000
_cell.angle_alpha   90.00
_cell.angle_beta   90.00
_cell.angle_gamma   90.00
#
_symmetry.space_group_name_H-M   'P 1'
#
loop_
_entity.id
_entity.type
_entity.pdbx_description
1 polymer ?
#
loop_
_entity_poly.entity_id
_entity_poly.type
_entity_poly.pdbx_seq_one_letter_code
_entity_poly.pdbx_strand_id
1 'polypeptide(L)'
;TVVRPDFGRRRAPVGPRVMRFAAIAATLAIGVLAGSELARRRDVRQIEALRGEVASLHETVATALLASASSSERLTGVAYGRGVSGADPRVAEALLQALLHDPDVNVRLSALEALRPLAGRDEQRPRLVAALARQDSPLVQLSLIEVLLDADGEETRRELRRLLDEPRLDPAVRGYLRGRLGRSA
;
A
#
# COMPACT_ATOMS: atom_id res chain seq x y z
N THR A 1 11.45 -39.05 -67.66
CA THR A 1 12.68 -39.17 -66.85
C THR A 1 12.72 -37.98 -65.91
N VAL A 2 12.43 -38.18 -64.63
CA VAL A 2 12.23 -37.08 -63.66
C VAL A 2 13.56 -36.76 -62.98
N VAL A 3 14.06 -35.54 -63.15
CA VAL A 3 15.28 -35.05 -62.50
C VAL A 3 14.89 -34.52 -61.12
N ARG A 4 15.28 -35.22 -60.04
CA ARG A 4 15.21 -34.68 -58.67
C ARG A 4 16.43 -33.78 -58.44
N PRO A 5 16.28 -32.50 -58.07
CA PRO A 5 17.40 -31.70 -57.63
C PRO A 5 17.81 -32.14 -56.22
N ASP A 6 19.05 -32.59 -56.09
CA ASP A 6 19.67 -32.96 -54.83
C ASP A 6 20.13 -31.67 -54.12
N PHE A 7 19.37 -31.23 -53.11
CA PHE A 7 19.74 -30.11 -52.27
C PHE A 7 20.77 -30.55 -51.23
N GLY A 8 21.99 -30.82 -51.69
CA GLY A 8 23.15 -31.01 -50.83
C GLY A 8 23.38 -29.75 -49.99
N ARG A 9 22.99 -29.78 -48.71
CA ARG A 9 23.34 -28.76 -47.71
C ARG A 9 24.86 -28.69 -47.61
N ARG A 10 25.48 -27.77 -48.36
CA ARG A 10 26.89 -27.41 -48.22
C ARG A 10 27.10 -26.80 -46.83
N ARG A 11 27.39 -27.63 -45.84
CA ARG A 11 28.04 -27.17 -44.61
C ARG A 11 29.46 -26.79 -45.01
N ALA A 12 29.70 -25.50 -45.21
CA ALA A 12 31.05 -25.00 -45.40
C ALA A 12 31.92 -25.46 -44.20
N PRO A 13 33.10 -26.06 -44.42
CA PRO A 13 33.98 -26.47 -43.34
C PRO A 13 34.46 -25.20 -42.63
N VAL A 14 33.93 -24.96 -41.44
CA VAL A 14 34.42 -23.90 -40.57
C VAL A 14 35.83 -24.32 -40.14
N GLY A 15 36.84 -23.59 -40.62
CA GLY A 15 38.22 -23.91 -40.29
C GLY A 15 38.45 -23.93 -38.77
N PRO A 16 39.34 -24.78 -38.25
CA PRO A 16 39.52 -24.98 -36.80
C PRO A 16 39.88 -23.69 -36.04
N ARG A 17 40.42 -22.68 -36.72
CA ARG A 17 40.67 -21.34 -36.16
C ARG A 17 39.38 -20.53 -35.97
N VAL A 18 38.46 -20.56 -36.92
CA VAL A 18 37.17 -19.84 -36.86
C VAL A 18 36.29 -20.40 -35.75
N MET A 19 36.30 -21.72 -35.55
CA MET A 19 35.56 -22.36 -34.47
C MET A 19 36.10 -21.96 -33.08
N ARG A 20 37.42 -21.76 -32.94
CA ARG A 20 38.04 -21.26 -31.70
C ARG A 20 37.62 -19.81 -31.41
N PHE A 21 37.63 -18.93 -32.42
CA PHE A 21 37.17 -17.54 -32.24
C PHE A 21 35.68 -17.46 -31.90
N ALA A 22 34.84 -18.27 -32.55
CA ALA A 22 33.41 -18.35 -32.25
C ALA A 22 33.15 -18.84 -30.81
N ALA A 23 33.91 -19.82 -30.34
CA ALA A 23 33.80 -20.31 -28.96
C ALA A 23 34.18 -19.23 -27.93
N ILE A 24 35.23 -18.44 -28.18
CA ILE A 24 35.64 -17.32 -27.31
C ILE A 24 34.58 -16.20 -27.30
N ALA A 25 34.03 -15.86 -28.47
CA ALA A 25 32.97 -14.86 -28.57
C ALA A 25 31.70 -15.32 -27.84
N ALA A 26 31.33 -16.60 -27.95
CA ALA A 26 30.19 -17.17 -27.26
C ALA A 26 30.36 -17.18 -25.74
N THR A 27 31.53 -17.57 -25.22
CA THR A 27 31.79 -17.53 -23.77
C THR A 27 31.82 -16.10 -23.24
N LEU A 28 32.35 -15.14 -23.99
CA LEU A 28 32.29 -13.73 -23.63
C LEU A 28 30.84 -13.21 -23.59
N ALA A 29 30.03 -13.53 -24.60
CA ALA A 29 28.63 -13.12 -24.65
C ALA A 29 27.83 -13.71 -23.48
N ILE A 30 28.03 -14.99 -23.15
CA ILE A 30 27.42 -15.63 -21.98
C ILE A 30 27.87 -14.96 -20.69
N GLY A 31 29.18 -14.66 -20.55
CA GLY A 31 29.72 -13.97 -19.39
C GLY A 31 29.12 -12.57 -19.20
N VAL A 32 28.98 -11.80 -20.26
CA VAL A 32 28.35 -10.46 -20.24
C VAL A 32 26.86 -10.57 -19.88
N LEU A 33 26.13 -11.50 -20.49
CA LEU A 33 24.70 -11.71 -20.20
C LEU A 33 24.49 -12.14 -18.75
N ALA A 34 25.20 -13.17 -18.30
CA ALA A 34 25.12 -13.66 -16.92
C ALA A 34 25.57 -12.59 -15.91
N GLY A 35 26.64 -11.85 -16.21
CA GLY A 35 27.13 -10.75 -15.38
C GLY A 35 26.12 -9.60 -15.27
N SER A 36 25.47 -9.24 -16.38
CA SER A 36 24.45 -8.17 -16.39
C SER A 36 23.20 -8.53 -15.60
N GLU A 37 22.76 -9.79 -15.66
CA GLU A 37 21.63 -10.29 -14.89
C GLU A 37 21.97 -10.35 -13.39
N LEU A 38 23.18 -10.78 -13.06
CA LEU A 38 23.65 -10.82 -11.67
C LEU A 38 23.81 -9.41 -11.07
N ALA A 39 24.38 -8.46 -11.83
CA ALA A 39 24.49 -7.06 -11.43
C ALA A 39 23.12 -6.43 -11.18
N ARG A 40 22.17 -6.62 -12.11
CA ARG A 40 20.79 -6.14 -11.97
C ARG A 40 20.11 -6.68 -10.71
N ARG A 41 20.27 -7.98 -10.41
CA ARG A 41 19.71 -8.59 -9.19
C ARG A 41 20.32 -8.00 -7.91
N ARG A 42 21.62 -7.67 -7.93
CA ARG A 42 22.29 -7.03 -6.80
C ARG A 42 21.77 -5.61 -6.57
N ASP A 43 21.61 -4.83 -7.64
CA ASP A 43 21.09 -3.46 -7.57
C ASP A 43 19.65 -3.44 -7.02
N VAL A 44 18.78 -4.34 -7.50
CA VAL A 44 17.41 -4.47 -6.99
C VAL A 44 17.39 -4.79 -5.50
N ARG A 45 18.21 -5.75 -5.04
CA ARG A 45 18.32 -6.09 -3.61
C ARG A 45 18.82 -4.92 -2.77
N GLN A 46 19.77 -4.13 -3.27
CA GLN A 46 20.29 -2.96 -2.55
C GLN A 46 19.23 -1.85 -2.45
N ILE A 47 18.45 -1.63 -3.51
CA ILE A 47 17.31 -0.69 -3.49
C ILE A 47 16.24 -1.17 -2.51
N GLU A 48 15.91 -2.45 -2.49
CA GLU A 48 14.96 -3.03 -1.52
C GLU A 48 15.46 -2.86 -0.08
N ALA A 49 16.75 -3.12 0.18
CA ALA A 49 17.35 -2.91 1.50
C ALA A 49 17.28 -1.45 1.94
N LEU A 50 17.63 -0.49 1.06
CA LEU A 50 17.52 0.94 1.35
C LEU A 50 16.08 1.39 1.58
N ARG A 51 15.12 0.88 0.79
CA ARG A 51 13.69 1.14 1.00
C ARG A 51 13.22 0.64 2.36
N GLY A 52 13.68 -0.54 2.78
CA GLY A 52 13.41 -1.09 4.11
C GLY A 52 13.98 -0.21 5.23
N GLU A 53 15.21 0.27 5.07
CA GLU A 53 15.85 1.17 6.03
C GLU A 53 15.09 2.50 6.16
N VAL A 54 14.73 3.14 5.03
CA VAL A 54 13.91 4.37 5.03
C VAL A 54 12.55 4.12 5.66
N ALA A 55 11.90 3.00 5.38
CA ALA A 55 10.62 2.64 5.99
C ALA A 55 10.73 2.50 7.51
N SER A 56 11.79 1.86 8.02
CA SER A 56 12.04 1.72 9.47
C SER A 56 12.38 3.05 10.15
N LEU A 57 13.11 3.93 9.47
CA LEU A 57 13.33 5.29 9.95
C LEU A 57 12.01 6.08 10.03
N HIS A 58 11.17 5.96 9.00
CA HIS A 58 9.84 6.57 9.00
C HIS A 58 8.95 6.03 10.12
N GLU A 59 8.96 4.72 10.39
CA GLU A 59 8.27 4.12 11.53
C GLU A 59 8.71 4.77 12.85
N THR A 60 10.02 4.83 13.10
CA THR A 60 10.59 5.35 14.35
C THR A 60 10.25 6.83 14.54
N VAL A 61 10.39 7.64 13.47
CA VAL A 61 10.07 9.08 13.52
C VAL A 61 8.57 9.29 13.68
N ALA A 62 7.74 8.55 12.93
CA ALA A 62 6.29 8.66 13.01
C ALA A 62 5.78 8.34 14.41
N THR A 63 6.21 7.23 14.99
CA THR A 63 5.80 6.79 16.33
C THR A 63 6.27 7.76 17.43
N ALA A 64 7.50 8.26 17.34
CA ALA A 64 8.01 9.26 18.28
C ALA A 64 7.22 10.58 18.22
N LEU A 65 6.95 11.08 17.01
CA LEU A 65 6.21 12.31 16.81
C LEU A 65 4.73 12.19 17.21
N LEU A 66 4.09 11.05 16.96
CA LEU A 66 2.72 10.76 17.40
C LEU A 66 2.57 10.75 18.92
N ALA A 67 3.64 10.44 19.67
CA ALA A 67 3.65 10.48 21.13
C ALA A 67 3.90 11.89 21.71
N SER A 68 4.11 12.91 20.87
CA SER A 68 4.43 14.27 21.34
C SER A 68 3.24 14.99 22.00
N ALA A 69 3.53 15.92 22.91
CA ALA A 69 2.56 16.85 23.48
C ALA A 69 2.02 17.87 22.46
N SER A 70 2.79 18.23 21.42
CA SER A 70 2.40 19.22 20.41
C SER A 70 1.55 18.60 19.31
N SER A 71 0.38 19.18 19.00
CA SER A 71 -0.46 18.69 17.91
C SER A 71 0.21 18.84 16.53
N SER A 72 0.99 19.89 16.32
CA SER A 72 1.78 20.07 15.08
C SER A 72 2.81 18.96 14.87
N GLU A 73 3.46 18.50 15.95
CA GLU A 73 4.41 17.39 15.87
C GLU A 73 3.67 16.07 15.61
N ARG A 74 2.55 15.82 16.28
CA ARG A 74 1.72 14.63 16.01
C ARG A 74 1.20 14.60 14.57
N LEU A 75 0.78 15.74 14.01
CA LEU A 75 0.43 15.86 12.58
C LEU A 75 1.60 15.49 11.66
N THR A 76 2.81 15.91 12.03
CA THR A 76 4.03 15.54 11.29
C THR A 76 4.26 14.03 11.38
N GLY A 77 4.07 13.42 12.56
CA GLY A 77 4.14 11.97 12.74
C GLY A 77 3.15 11.21 11.87
N VAL A 78 1.90 11.68 11.77
CA VAL A 78 0.89 11.13 10.86
C VAL A 78 1.36 11.18 9.40
N ALA A 79 1.96 12.30 8.98
CA ALA A 79 2.45 12.46 7.61
C ALA A 79 3.56 11.46 7.26
N TYR A 80 4.50 11.20 8.18
CA TYR A 80 5.52 10.15 8.01
C TYR A 80 4.89 8.74 7.99
N GLY A 81 3.91 8.50 8.86
CA GLY A 81 3.24 7.21 8.97
C GLY A 81 2.42 6.81 7.73
N ARG A 82 1.87 7.77 6.98
CA ARG A 82 1.01 7.53 5.81
C ARG A 82 1.66 6.64 4.74
N GLY A 83 2.97 6.78 4.51
CA GLY A 83 3.68 6.02 3.48
C GLY A 83 3.98 4.57 3.87
N VAL A 84 3.93 4.25 5.16
CA VAL A 84 4.35 2.95 5.73
C VAL A 84 3.22 2.20 6.45
N SER A 85 2.09 2.85 6.73
CA SER A 85 0.95 2.28 7.45
C SER A 85 0.42 0.97 6.84
N GLY A 86 0.53 0.80 5.52
CA GLY A 86 0.11 -0.43 4.84
C GLY A 86 1.09 -1.61 4.91
N ALA A 87 2.34 -1.34 5.26
CA ALA A 87 3.42 -2.31 5.36
C ALA A 87 3.78 -2.66 6.82
N ASP A 88 3.52 -1.75 7.76
CA ASP A 88 3.86 -1.90 9.17
C ASP A 88 2.62 -1.85 10.09
N PRO A 89 2.26 -2.96 10.73
CA PRO A 89 1.15 -3.02 11.70
C PRO A 89 1.30 -2.06 12.88
N ARG A 90 2.53 -1.73 13.31
CA ARG A 90 2.76 -0.83 14.46
C ARG A 90 2.39 0.60 14.11
N VAL A 91 2.74 1.04 12.91
CA VAL A 91 2.35 2.36 12.41
C VAL A 91 0.83 2.44 12.24
N ALA A 92 0.21 1.40 11.69
CA ALA A 92 -1.24 1.32 11.59
C ALA A 92 -1.92 1.42 12.96
N GLU A 93 -1.38 0.72 13.97
CA GLU A 93 -1.88 0.79 15.34
C GLU A 93 -1.74 2.19 15.93
N ALA A 94 -0.56 2.81 15.81
CA ALA A 94 -0.32 4.16 16.32
C ALA A 94 -1.25 5.19 15.69
N LEU A 95 -1.49 5.11 14.38
CA LEU A 95 -2.46 5.95 13.67
C LEU A 95 -3.88 5.69 14.15
N LEU A 96 -4.26 4.45 14.42
CA LEU A 96 -5.59 4.15 14.95
C LEU A 96 -5.79 4.71 16.36
N GLN A 97 -4.78 4.61 17.23
CA GLN A 97 -4.83 5.24 18.56
C GLN A 97 -4.95 6.76 18.44
N ALA A 98 -4.21 7.39 17.51
CA ALA A 98 -4.37 8.81 17.23
C ALA A 98 -5.80 9.15 16.77
N LEU A 99 -6.38 8.38 15.85
CA LEU A 99 -7.78 8.55 15.43
C LEU A 99 -8.76 8.42 16.60
N LEU A 100 -8.55 7.45 17.49
CA LEU A 100 -9.47 7.16 18.59
C LEU A 100 -9.39 8.16 19.75
N HIS A 101 -8.21 8.67 20.05
CA HIS A 101 -7.96 9.33 21.34
C HIS A 101 -7.25 10.68 21.25
N ASP A 102 -6.77 11.12 20.09
CA ASP A 102 -6.06 12.40 20.02
C ASP A 102 -7.00 13.55 20.40
N PRO A 103 -6.58 14.44 21.33
CA PRO A 103 -7.40 15.58 21.71
C PRO A 103 -7.65 16.55 20.56
N ASP A 104 -6.76 16.61 19.58
CA ASP A 104 -6.89 17.49 18.42
C ASP A 104 -7.69 16.81 17.29
N VAL A 105 -8.82 17.41 16.91
CA VAL A 105 -9.67 16.94 15.81
C VAL A 105 -8.89 16.85 14.49
N ASN A 106 -7.96 17.77 14.22
CA ASN A 106 -7.17 17.77 13.00
C ASN A 106 -6.20 16.59 12.95
N VAL A 107 -5.63 16.19 14.09
CA VAL A 107 -4.78 14.99 14.17
C VAL A 107 -5.63 13.74 13.91
N ARG A 108 -6.83 13.65 14.51
CA ARG A 108 -7.76 12.54 14.25
C ARG A 108 -8.12 12.40 12.78
N LEU A 109 -8.50 13.51 12.12
CA LEU A 109 -8.82 13.52 10.69
C LEU A 109 -7.61 13.13 9.83
N SER A 110 -6.44 13.66 10.16
CA SER A 110 -5.21 13.32 9.42
C SER A 110 -4.85 11.86 9.57
N ALA A 111 -5.01 11.29 10.77
CA ALA A 111 -4.76 9.89 11.05
C ALA A 111 -5.75 8.99 10.29
N LEU A 112 -7.02 9.36 10.25
CA LEU A 112 -8.03 8.70 9.41
C LEU A 112 -7.61 8.67 7.93
N GLU A 113 -7.17 9.80 7.38
CA GLU A 113 -6.69 9.86 5.99
C GLU A 113 -5.46 8.98 5.75
N ALA A 114 -4.56 8.87 6.74
CA ALA A 114 -3.43 7.95 6.67
C ALA A 114 -3.84 6.46 6.76
N LEU A 115 -4.99 6.16 7.36
CA LEU A 115 -5.58 4.82 7.46
C LEU A 115 -6.49 4.46 6.28
N ARG A 116 -6.91 5.43 5.45
CA ARG A 116 -7.81 5.22 4.30
C ARG A 116 -7.40 4.03 3.40
N PRO A 117 -6.12 3.82 3.04
CA PRO A 117 -5.71 2.66 2.23
C PRO A 117 -5.95 1.30 2.90
N LEU A 118 -6.15 1.28 4.22
CA LEU A 118 -6.37 0.06 5.01
C LEU A 118 -7.86 -0.19 5.27
N ALA A 119 -8.74 0.77 4.98
CA ALA A 119 -10.15 0.71 5.37
C ALA A 119 -10.92 -0.46 4.75
N GLY A 120 -10.49 -0.94 3.58
CA GLY A 120 -11.07 -2.12 2.92
C GLY A 120 -10.54 -3.46 3.44
N ARG A 121 -9.49 -3.47 4.27
CA ARG A 121 -8.91 -4.73 4.79
C ARG A 121 -9.80 -5.28 5.90
N ASP A 122 -10.12 -6.58 5.83
CA ASP A 122 -11.01 -7.26 6.78
C ASP A 122 -10.57 -7.09 8.25
N GLU A 123 -9.27 -7.01 8.51
CA GLU A 123 -8.73 -6.81 9.85
C GLU A 123 -9.00 -5.39 10.40
N GLN A 124 -8.95 -4.36 9.55
CA GLN A 124 -9.02 -2.96 9.99
C GLN A 124 -10.44 -2.39 9.90
N ARG A 125 -11.28 -2.90 8.99
CA ARG A 125 -12.67 -2.46 8.79
C ARG A 125 -13.48 -2.43 10.10
N PRO A 126 -13.54 -3.50 10.91
CA PRO A 126 -14.34 -3.51 12.14
C PRO A 126 -13.84 -2.46 13.16
N ARG A 127 -12.54 -2.19 13.16
CA ARG A 127 -11.91 -1.23 14.08
C ARG A 127 -12.30 0.21 13.71
N LEU A 128 -12.35 0.52 12.41
CA LEU A 128 -12.79 1.83 11.92
C LEU A 128 -14.31 2.03 12.12
N VAL A 129 -15.11 0.99 11.94
CA VAL A 129 -16.55 1.03 12.27
C VAL A 129 -16.77 1.25 13.77
N ALA A 130 -16.03 0.54 14.63
CA ALA A 130 -16.08 0.76 16.06
C ALA A 130 -15.60 2.17 16.47
N ALA A 131 -14.64 2.75 15.73
CA ALA A 131 -14.19 4.11 15.97
C ALA A 131 -15.31 5.13 15.77
N LEU A 132 -16.17 4.94 14.75
CA LEU A 132 -17.27 5.87 14.41
C LEU A 132 -18.20 6.15 15.59
N ALA A 133 -18.60 5.11 16.33
CA ALA A 133 -19.49 5.26 17.49
C ALA A 133 -18.83 5.92 18.72
N ARG A 134 -17.50 6.03 18.73
CA ARG A 134 -16.70 6.58 19.84
C ARG A 134 -16.25 8.01 19.61
N GLN A 135 -16.45 8.56 18.42
CA GLN A 135 -16.03 9.93 18.11
C GLN A 135 -17.06 10.94 18.60
N ASP A 136 -16.61 11.92 19.35
CA ASP A 136 -17.46 13.02 19.83
C ASP A 136 -17.59 14.16 18.82
N SER A 137 -16.81 14.13 17.74
CA SER A 137 -16.82 15.16 16.69
C SER A 137 -17.65 14.69 15.48
N PRO A 138 -18.76 15.38 15.14
CA PRO A 138 -19.54 15.06 13.94
C PRO A 138 -18.71 15.09 12.66
N LEU A 139 -17.71 15.97 12.57
CA LEU A 139 -16.81 16.06 11.41
C LEU A 139 -15.97 14.79 11.24
N VAL A 140 -15.45 14.23 12.33
CA VAL A 140 -14.70 12.96 12.30
C VAL A 140 -15.64 11.80 11.97
N GLN A 141 -16.85 11.79 12.53
CA GLN A 141 -17.86 10.77 12.21
C GLN A 141 -18.21 10.74 10.71
N LEU A 142 -18.47 11.91 10.11
CA LEU A 142 -18.75 12.04 8.67
C LEU A 142 -17.59 11.53 7.82
N SER A 143 -16.37 11.94 8.16
CA SER A 143 -15.17 11.53 7.42
C SER A 143 -14.94 10.01 7.51
N LEU A 144 -15.20 9.40 8.67
CA LEU A 144 -15.14 7.95 8.87
C LEU A 144 -16.14 7.22 7.99
N ILE A 145 -17.39 7.72 7.93
CA ILE A 145 -18.43 7.17 7.05
C ILE A 145 -17.99 7.23 5.59
N GLU A 146 -17.40 8.33 5.15
CA GLU A 146 -16.89 8.48 3.78
C GLU A 146 -15.80 7.46 3.47
N VAL A 147 -14.78 7.36 4.32
CA VAL A 147 -13.70 6.37 4.17
C VAL A 147 -14.25 4.93 4.10
N LEU A 148 -15.21 4.60 4.96
CA LEU A 148 -15.82 3.26 5.02
C LEU A 148 -16.70 2.95 3.80
N LEU A 149 -17.42 3.94 3.28
CA LEU A 149 -18.23 3.78 2.07
C LEU A 149 -17.37 3.70 0.80
N ASP A 150 -16.28 4.45 0.74
CA ASP A 150 -15.34 4.45 -0.39
C ASP A 150 -14.58 3.12 -0.51
N ALA A 151 -14.37 2.43 0.62
CA ALA A 151 -13.78 1.09 0.64
C ALA A 151 -14.71 0.00 0.07
N ASP A 152 -15.98 0.33 -0.20
CA ASP A 152 -17.03 -0.46 -0.87
C ASP A 152 -17.13 -1.93 -0.42
N GLY A 153 -17.93 -2.17 0.63
CA GLY A 153 -18.21 -3.52 1.12
C GLY A 153 -19.66 -3.66 1.59
N GLU A 154 -20.35 -4.70 1.12
CA GLU A 154 -21.72 -5.01 1.56
C GLU A 154 -21.81 -5.19 3.08
N GLU A 155 -20.77 -5.74 3.70
CA GLU A 155 -20.68 -5.83 5.15
C GLU A 155 -20.58 -4.45 5.81
N THR A 156 -19.70 -3.58 5.33
CA THR A 156 -19.59 -2.20 5.79
C THR A 156 -20.93 -1.47 5.69
N ARG A 157 -21.64 -1.62 4.56
CA ARG A 157 -22.97 -1.03 4.37
C ARG A 157 -23.99 -1.58 5.38
N ARG A 158 -23.97 -2.89 5.67
CA ARG A 158 -24.84 -3.48 6.70
C ARG A 158 -24.53 -2.93 8.08
N GLU A 159 -23.25 -2.81 8.44
CA GLU A 159 -22.84 -2.25 9.73
C GLU A 159 -23.22 -0.78 9.86
N LEU A 160 -22.97 0.03 8.83
CA LEU A 160 -23.38 1.42 8.80
C LEU A 160 -24.92 1.59 8.86
N ARG A 161 -25.70 0.68 8.26
CA ARG A 161 -27.17 0.68 8.42
C ARG A 161 -27.58 0.49 9.88
N ARG A 162 -26.93 -0.42 10.62
CA ARG A 162 -27.21 -0.63 12.05
C ARG A 162 -26.93 0.62 12.89
N LEU A 163 -25.94 1.44 12.51
CA LEU A 163 -25.64 2.69 13.20
C LEU A 163 -26.75 3.75 13.07
N LEU A 164 -27.64 3.66 12.07
CA LEU A 164 -28.77 4.59 11.97
C LEU A 164 -29.73 4.48 13.17
N ASP A 165 -29.76 3.31 13.80
CA ASP A 165 -30.59 3.00 14.97
C ASP A 165 -29.89 3.34 16.30
N GLU A 166 -28.60 3.69 16.27
CA GLU A 166 -27.85 4.06 17.47
C GLU A 166 -28.30 5.43 17.99
N PRO A 167 -28.75 5.54 19.26
CA PRO A 167 -29.24 6.81 19.82
C PRO A 167 -28.18 7.91 19.87
N ARG A 168 -26.92 7.51 20.04
CA ARG A 168 -25.78 8.43 20.21
C ARG A 168 -25.25 9.01 18.90
N LEU A 169 -25.72 8.52 17.75
CA LEU A 169 -25.31 9.08 16.47
C LEU A 169 -25.89 10.49 16.32
N ASP A 170 -25.01 11.44 15.98
CA ASP A 170 -25.40 12.83 15.76
C ASP A 170 -26.52 12.94 14.70
N PRO A 171 -27.55 13.78 14.90
CA PRO A 171 -28.67 13.90 13.96
C PRO A 171 -28.26 14.28 12.53
N ALA A 172 -27.28 15.17 12.37
CA ALA A 172 -26.78 15.56 11.06
C ALA A 172 -26.05 14.40 10.38
N VAL A 173 -25.24 13.66 11.15
CA VAL A 173 -24.54 12.46 10.68
C VAL A 173 -25.51 11.36 10.27
N ARG A 174 -26.57 11.13 11.05
CA ARG A 174 -27.65 10.19 10.72
C ARG A 174 -28.35 10.57 9.41
N GLY A 175 -28.67 11.84 9.23
CA GLY A 175 -29.27 12.36 8.00
C GLY A 175 -28.37 12.15 6.78
N TYR A 176 -27.08 12.48 6.90
CA TYR A 176 -26.08 12.25 5.86
C TYR A 176 -25.97 10.76 5.48
N LEU A 177 -25.81 9.88 6.48
CA LEU A 177 -25.65 8.46 6.27
C LEU A 177 -26.86 7.83 5.58
N ARG A 178 -28.08 8.19 6.01
CA ARG A 178 -29.32 7.74 5.37
C ARG A 178 -29.36 8.16 3.89
N GLY A 179 -28.99 9.40 3.58
CA GLY A 179 -28.94 9.92 2.21
C GLY A 179 -27.86 9.28 1.33
N ARG A 180 -26.73 8.84 1.90
CA ARG A 180 -25.67 8.12 1.15
C ARG A 180 -26.06 6.67 0.88
N LEU A 181 -26.61 5.98 1.87
CA LEU A 181 -27.04 4.58 1.73
C LEU A 181 -28.24 4.42 0.79
N GLY A 182 -29.16 5.39 0.74
CA GLY A 182 -30.32 5.35 -0.16
C GLY A 182 -29.99 5.65 -1.63
N ARG A 183 -28.87 6.32 -1.93
CA ARG A 183 -28.42 6.61 -3.31
C ARG A 183 -27.56 5.50 -3.92
N SER A 184 -27.17 4.52 -3.12
CA SER A 184 -26.23 3.45 -3.53
C SER A 184 -26.92 2.08 -3.69
N ALA A 185 -28.25 2.06 -3.71
CA ALA A 185 -29.10 0.88 -3.95
C ALA A 185 -29.77 1.03 -5.33
#